data_AF-A0AAP5I3M8-F1
#
_entry.id   AF-A0AAP5I3M8-F1
#
_cell.length_a   1.000
_cell.length_b   1.000
_cell.length_c   1.000
_cell.angle_alpha   90.00
_cell.angle_beta   90.00
_cell.angle_gamma   90.00
#
_symmetry.space_group_name_H-M   'P 1'
#
loop_
_entity.id
_entity.type
_entity.pdbx_description
1 polymer ?
#
loop_
_entity_poly.entity_id
_entity_poly.type
_entity_poly.pdbx_seq_one_letter_code
_entity_poly.pdbx_strand_id
1 'polypeptide(L)'
;MKDIAFENFSKTDLNQNQSNAPTSDFWLTMRTNVRLKQQTPPIQSFPRNGKLQLTLNQERLWSLEKLQPGSSVHNLLHTFHIRGLLNVGALEQSLSAIVQRHEILRTTFPTVDGQPVQHITDDIDFHLSVIDLQHLPPEELKLTVEKLTFKHSEQPFDLSELPLWRFHLLRLSRDEYILNRTIHVSAQ
;
A
#
# COMPACT_ATOMS: atom_id res chain seq x y z
N MET A 1 -30.75 41.88 -26.22
CA MET A 1 -31.07 43.03 -25.36
C MET A 1 -29.88 43.29 -24.45
N LYS A 2 -29.45 44.55 -24.45
CA LYS A 2 -28.49 45.27 -23.58
C LYS A 2 -28.54 44.82 -22.09
N ASP A 3 -27.40 44.52 -21.44
CA ASP A 3 -26.57 45.44 -20.61
C ASP A 3 -27.28 45.79 -19.26
N ILE A 4 -26.75 45.65 -18.05
CA ILE A 4 -25.52 46.20 -17.45
C ILE A 4 -25.37 45.65 -16.00
N ALA A 5 -24.12 45.46 -15.54
CA ALA A 5 -23.72 45.25 -14.14
C ALA A 5 -23.84 46.53 -13.30
N PHE A 6 -23.79 46.50 -11.96
CA PHE A 6 -22.91 47.38 -11.17
C PHE A 6 -23.00 47.07 -9.68
N GLU A 7 -21.82 47.10 -9.07
CA GLU A 7 -21.51 46.90 -7.67
C GLU A 7 -21.87 48.10 -6.78
N ASN A 8 -21.65 47.86 -5.48
CA ASN A 8 -21.22 48.78 -4.42
C ASN A 8 -22.34 49.43 -3.59
N PHE A 9 -22.33 49.15 -2.29
CA PHE A 9 -21.83 50.13 -1.31
C PHE A 9 -21.50 49.47 0.03
N SER A 10 -20.38 49.88 0.61
CA SER A 10 -19.94 49.56 1.96
C SER A 10 -19.80 50.85 2.77
N LYS A 11 -20.16 50.76 4.06
CA LYS A 11 -19.84 51.60 5.24
C LYS A 11 -20.39 53.04 5.28
N THR A 12 -21.21 53.31 6.30
CA THR A 12 -21.00 54.29 7.42
C THR A 12 -22.21 54.09 8.37
N ASP A 13 -22.09 53.43 9.53
CA ASP A 13 -21.90 54.04 10.87
C ASP A 13 -22.89 55.21 11.12
N LEU A 14 -23.84 55.24 12.06
CA LEU A 14 -23.93 54.78 13.44
C LEU A 14 -25.42 54.80 13.85
N ASN A 15 -25.92 53.76 14.52
CA ASN A 15 -26.75 54.02 15.69
C ASN A 15 -26.51 52.92 16.72
N GLN A 16 -25.83 53.30 17.80
CA GLN A 16 -25.62 52.47 18.96
C GLN A 16 -26.94 52.37 19.73
N ASN A 17 -27.44 51.16 19.95
CA ASN A 17 -27.88 50.79 21.29
C ASN A 17 -27.68 49.29 21.50
N GLN A 18 -27.00 48.95 22.59
CA GLN A 18 -26.50 47.62 22.90
C GLN A 18 -27.60 46.70 23.49
N SER A 19 -27.21 45.43 23.59
CA SER A 19 -27.78 44.35 24.41
C SER A 19 -28.98 43.60 23.82
N ASN A 20 -28.69 42.51 23.12
CA ASN A 20 -29.00 41.15 23.62
C ASN A 20 -28.56 40.12 22.58
N ALA A 21 -27.42 39.46 22.84
CA ALA A 21 -27.08 38.23 22.14
C ALA A 21 -28.00 37.11 22.65
N PRO A 22 -28.70 36.35 21.79
CA PRO A 22 -29.29 35.09 22.21
C PRO A 22 -28.14 34.10 22.44
N THR A 23 -28.01 33.70 23.68
CA THR A 23 -27.14 32.67 24.26
C THR A 23 -27.16 31.37 23.46
N SER A 24 -25.97 30.91 23.06
CA SER A 24 -25.37 29.54 23.07
C SER A 24 -26.19 28.27 22.75
N ASP A 25 -27.51 28.30 22.57
CA ASP A 25 -28.36 27.10 22.70
C ASP A 25 -28.85 26.54 21.36
N PHE A 26 -28.65 27.27 20.24
CA PHE A 26 -28.98 26.76 18.91
C PHE A 26 -28.04 25.61 18.47
N TRP A 27 -26.79 25.59 18.95
CA TRP A 27 -25.83 24.51 18.66
C TRP A 27 -26.00 23.27 19.54
N LEU A 28 -26.80 23.33 20.62
CA LEU A 28 -27.05 22.16 21.48
C LEU A 28 -28.09 21.20 20.90
N THR A 29 -29.04 21.69 20.10
CA THR A 29 -30.17 20.90 19.58
C THR A 29 -29.79 20.03 18.36
N MET A 30 -28.63 20.27 17.74
CA MET A 30 -28.08 19.48 16.61
C MET A 30 -26.99 18.49 17.06
N ARG A 31 -27.13 17.92 18.26
CA ARG A 31 -26.38 16.73 18.68
C ARG A 31 -27.33 15.55 18.83
N THR A 32 -27.78 15.01 17.69
CA THR A 32 -28.29 13.65 17.65
C THR A 32 -27.14 12.71 18.01
N ASN A 33 -27.15 12.24 19.25
CA ASN A 33 -26.30 11.15 19.72
C ASN A 33 -26.75 9.85 19.04
N VAL A 34 -26.27 9.61 17.81
CA VAL A 34 -26.22 8.25 17.29
C VAL A 34 -24.95 7.60 17.84
N ARG A 35 -24.97 7.19 19.11
CA ARG A 35 -23.99 6.23 19.60
C ARG A 35 -24.46 4.86 19.12
N LEU A 36 -24.11 4.50 17.87
CA LEU A 36 -24.13 3.10 17.49
C LEU A 36 -23.18 2.39 18.45
N LYS A 37 -23.71 1.65 19.43
CA LYS A 37 -22.99 0.53 20.02
C LYS A 37 -22.76 -0.45 18.88
N GLN A 38 -21.73 -0.22 18.07
CA GLN A 38 -21.18 -1.27 17.23
C GLN A 38 -20.54 -2.26 18.21
N GLN A 39 -21.35 -3.19 18.69
CA GLN A 39 -20.83 -4.44 19.21
C GLN A 39 -20.20 -5.11 17.99
N THR A 40 -18.89 -4.92 17.82
CA THR A 40 -18.15 -5.70 16.84
C THR A 40 -18.32 -7.15 17.27
N PRO A 41 -18.96 -8.02 16.49
CA PRO A 41 -19.03 -9.42 16.84
C PRO A 41 -17.60 -9.92 17.10
N PRO A 42 -17.39 -10.76 18.12
CA PRO A 42 -16.06 -11.29 18.42
C PRO A 42 -15.51 -11.93 17.15
N ILE A 43 -14.23 -11.66 16.85
CA ILE A 43 -13.55 -12.20 15.68
C ILE A 43 -13.65 -13.73 15.76
N GLN A 44 -14.52 -14.31 14.93
CA GLN A 44 -14.64 -15.75 14.85
C GLN A 44 -13.44 -16.29 14.09
N SER A 45 -12.77 -17.27 14.69
CA SER A 45 -11.73 -18.03 14.00
C SER A 45 -12.36 -18.71 12.79
N PHE A 46 -11.92 -18.34 11.60
CA PHE A 46 -12.33 -19.03 10.38
C PHE A 46 -11.59 -20.37 10.34
N PRO A 47 -12.30 -21.52 10.26
CA PRO A 47 -11.66 -22.80 10.10
C PRO A 47 -10.85 -22.80 8.80
N ARG A 48 -9.57 -23.14 8.89
CA ARG A 48 -8.60 -23.08 7.78
C ARG A 48 -8.58 -24.35 6.95
N ASN A 49 -9.56 -25.21 7.16
CA ASN A 49 -9.65 -26.54 6.61
C ASN A 49 -10.71 -26.50 5.49
N GLY A 50 -10.37 -25.89 4.35
CA GLY A 50 -11.30 -25.74 3.22
C GLY A 50 -10.87 -24.67 2.20
N LYS A 51 -11.62 -24.50 1.11
CA LYS A 51 -11.40 -23.42 0.13
C LYS A 51 -11.57 -22.06 0.83
N LEU A 52 -10.48 -21.34 1.07
CA LEU A 52 -10.52 -19.99 1.61
C LEU A 52 -11.00 -19.03 0.51
N GLN A 53 -12.21 -18.50 0.69
CA GLN A 53 -12.75 -17.51 -0.23
C GLN A 53 -12.00 -16.18 -0.09
N LEU A 54 -11.93 -15.43 -1.18
CA LEU A 54 -11.31 -14.11 -1.18
C LEU A 54 -12.18 -13.16 -0.35
N THR A 55 -11.54 -12.16 0.27
CA THR A 55 -12.30 -11.00 0.74
C THR A 55 -12.90 -10.25 -0.46
N LEU A 56 -13.99 -9.51 -0.24
CA LEU A 56 -14.64 -8.71 -1.30
C LEU A 56 -13.64 -7.79 -2.04
N ASN A 57 -12.65 -7.24 -1.33
CA ASN A 57 -11.61 -6.40 -1.93
C ASN A 57 -10.67 -7.20 -2.83
N GLN A 58 -10.29 -8.41 -2.41
CA GLN A 58 -9.45 -9.30 -3.21
C GLN A 58 -10.21 -9.81 -4.46
N GLU A 59 -11.51 -10.12 -4.37
CA GLU A 59 -12.32 -10.51 -5.54
C GLU A 59 -12.42 -9.38 -6.58
N ARG A 60 -12.58 -8.13 -6.11
CA ARG A 60 -12.58 -6.95 -6.99
C ARG A 60 -11.23 -6.76 -7.67
N LEU A 61 -10.14 -6.86 -6.91
CA LEU A 61 -8.78 -6.78 -7.47
C LEU A 61 -8.51 -7.87 -8.51
N TRP A 62 -8.90 -9.12 -8.23
CA TRP A 62 -8.76 -10.20 -9.21
C TRP A 62 -9.60 -9.98 -10.47
N SER A 63 -10.81 -9.43 -10.33
CA SER A 63 -11.66 -9.09 -11.47
C SER A 63 -11.04 -7.98 -12.34
N LEU A 64 -10.35 -7.01 -11.72
CA LEU A 64 -9.60 -5.98 -12.42
C LEU A 64 -8.36 -6.54 -13.13
N GLU A 65 -7.64 -7.47 -12.50
CA GLU A 65 -6.48 -8.15 -13.12
C GLU A 65 -6.87 -8.89 -14.40
N LYS A 66 -8.06 -9.49 -14.44
CA LYS A 66 -8.59 -10.13 -15.67
C LYS A 66 -8.78 -9.17 -16.85
N LEU A 67 -9.01 -7.89 -16.58
CA LEU A 67 -9.20 -6.89 -17.64
C LEU A 67 -7.86 -6.41 -18.22
N GLN A 68 -6.77 -6.53 -17.45
CA GLN A 68 -5.43 -6.14 -17.88
C GLN A 68 -4.38 -7.17 -17.43
N PRO A 69 -4.41 -8.41 -17.95
CA PRO A 69 -3.51 -9.46 -17.51
C PRO A 69 -2.04 -9.06 -17.75
N GLY A 70 -1.20 -9.24 -16.74
CA GLY A 70 0.23 -8.96 -16.85
C GLY A 70 0.57 -7.47 -16.72
N SER A 71 -0.33 -6.68 -16.15
CA SER A 71 -0.09 -5.29 -15.81
C SER A 71 0.65 -5.15 -14.47
N SER A 72 1.49 -4.12 -14.35
CA SER A 72 2.21 -3.76 -13.12
C SER A 72 1.45 -2.74 -12.25
N VAL A 73 0.27 -2.28 -12.68
CA VAL A 73 -0.48 -1.19 -12.02
C VAL A 73 -0.89 -1.48 -10.57
N HIS A 74 -0.85 -2.76 -10.19
CA HIS A 74 -1.18 -3.24 -8.85
C HIS A 74 0.06 -3.57 -7.99
N ASN A 75 1.25 -3.25 -8.50
CA ASN A 75 2.51 -3.35 -7.78
C ASN A 75 2.69 -2.15 -6.84
N LEU A 76 3.04 -2.44 -5.60
CA LEU A 76 3.36 -1.45 -4.57
C LEU A 76 4.86 -1.47 -4.30
N LEU A 77 5.59 -0.54 -4.92
CA LEU A 77 7.01 -0.32 -4.69
C LEU A 77 7.25 0.50 -3.42
N HIS A 78 8.19 0.06 -2.60
CA HIS A 78 8.81 0.82 -1.52
C HIS A 78 10.32 0.75 -1.63
N THR A 79 10.97 1.90 -1.57
CA THR A 79 12.43 2.03 -1.65
C THR A 79 12.96 2.57 -0.32
N PHE A 80 13.91 1.84 0.28
CA PHE A 80 14.55 2.22 1.54
C PHE A 80 16.02 2.52 1.30
N HIS A 81 16.45 3.72 1.69
CA HIS A 81 17.85 4.12 1.63
C HIS A 81 18.49 3.81 2.99
N ILE A 82 19.51 2.96 2.98
CA ILE A 82 20.21 2.50 4.19
C ILE A 82 21.62 3.06 4.14
N ARG A 83 21.97 3.84 5.17
CA ARG A 83 23.32 4.38 5.37
C ARG A 83 23.96 3.75 6.60
N GLY A 84 25.25 3.43 6.52
CA GLY A 84 26.01 2.71 7.53
C GLY A 84 26.28 1.26 7.14
N LEU A 85 27.00 0.57 8.02
CA LEU A 85 27.33 -0.84 7.83
C LEU A 85 26.06 -1.70 7.95
N LEU A 86 25.81 -2.52 6.93
CA LEU A 86 24.68 -3.43 6.89
C LEU A 86 25.17 -4.88 6.93
N ASN A 87 24.69 -5.66 7.90
CA ASN A 87 24.85 -7.11 7.87
C ASN A 87 23.78 -7.72 6.95
N VAL A 88 24.16 -7.98 5.70
CA VAL A 88 23.25 -8.48 4.66
C VAL A 88 22.66 -9.85 5.02
N GLY A 89 23.46 -10.74 5.62
CA GLY A 89 22.96 -12.06 6.05
C GLY A 89 21.91 -11.95 7.17
N ALA A 90 22.09 -11.03 8.12
CA ALA A 90 21.09 -10.78 9.16
C ALA A 90 19.80 -10.15 8.60
N LEU A 91 19.92 -9.28 7.58
CA LEU A 91 18.76 -8.72 6.88
C LEU A 91 17.98 -9.81 6.15
N GLU A 92 18.67 -10.68 5.39
CA GLU A 92 18.06 -11.81 4.69
C GLU A 92 17.32 -12.75 5.66
N GLN A 93 17.96 -13.12 6.78
CA GLN A 93 17.33 -13.95 7.82
C GLN A 93 16.10 -13.27 8.42
N SER A 94 16.16 -11.96 8.66
CA SER A 94 15.04 -11.19 9.22
C SER A 94 13.86 -11.13 8.25
N LEU A 95 14.12 -10.89 6.95
CA LEU A 95 13.08 -10.87 5.92
C LEU A 95 12.48 -12.27 5.71
N SER A 96 13.32 -13.31 5.71
CA SER A 96 12.87 -14.70 5.68
C SER A 96 11.93 -15.00 6.85
N ALA A 97 12.30 -14.64 8.08
CA ALA A 97 11.45 -14.86 9.25
C ALA A 97 10.11 -14.10 9.16
N ILE A 98 10.08 -12.89 8.59
CA ILE A 98 8.84 -12.14 8.35
C ILE A 98 7.95 -12.89 7.35
N VAL A 99 8.50 -13.31 6.21
CA VAL A 99 7.76 -14.06 5.19
C VAL A 99 7.18 -15.36 5.77
N GLN A 100 7.97 -16.08 6.55
CA GLN A 100 7.52 -17.31 7.21
C GLN A 100 6.40 -17.07 8.22
N ARG A 101 6.52 -16.01 9.02
CA ARG A 101 5.54 -15.65 10.05
C ARG A 101 4.19 -15.21 9.47
N HIS A 102 4.19 -14.57 8.30
CA HIS A 102 2.99 -13.93 7.75
C HIS A 102 2.44 -14.68 6.54
N GLU A 103 1.33 -15.37 6.75
CA GLU A 103 0.68 -16.21 5.73
C GLU A 103 0.32 -15.48 4.45
N ILE A 104 -0.08 -14.21 4.54
CA ILE A 104 -0.42 -13.40 3.36
C ILE A 104 0.75 -13.29 2.37
N LEU A 105 2.00 -13.34 2.87
CA LEU A 105 3.21 -13.34 2.03
C LEU A 105 3.49 -14.72 1.41
N ARG A 106 2.73 -15.75 1.79
CA ARG A 106 2.77 -17.12 1.27
C ARG A 106 1.47 -17.52 0.56
N THR A 107 0.61 -16.55 0.27
CA THR A 107 -0.69 -16.77 -0.37
C THR A 107 -0.64 -16.49 -1.87
N THR A 108 -1.19 -17.39 -2.68
CA THR A 108 -1.55 -17.17 -4.08
C THR A 108 -3.05 -17.21 -4.30
N PHE A 109 -3.48 -16.81 -5.49
CA PHE A 109 -4.86 -16.66 -5.92
C PHE A 109 -5.12 -17.42 -7.24
N PRO A 110 -4.89 -18.74 -7.29
CA PRO A 110 -5.20 -19.53 -8.49
C PRO A 110 -6.70 -19.53 -8.77
N THR A 111 -7.06 -19.81 -10.02
CA THR A 111 -8.46 -19.96 -10.44
C THR A 111 -8.84 -21.44 -10.44
N VAL A 112 -9.91 -21.79 -9.72
CA VAL A 112 -10.50 -23.14 -9.68
C VAL A 112 -11.98 -23.03 -10.04
N ASP A 113 -12.43 -23.80 -11.03
CA ASP A 113 -13.82 -23.75 -11.54
C ASP A 113 -14.27 -22.33 -11.97
N GLY A 114 -13.32 -21.53 -12.49
CA GLY A 114 -13.58 -20.16 -12.94
C GLY A 114 -13.62 -19.10 -11.82
N GLN A 115 -13.45 -19.51 -10.55
CA GLN A 115 -13.45 -18.62 -9.38
C GLN A 115 -12.04 -18.54 -8.75
N PRO A 116 -11.62 -17.37 -8.24
CA PRO A 116 -10.37 -17.27 -7.51
C PRO A 116 -10.51 -17.94 -6.14
N VAL A 117 -9.46 -18.60 -5.68
CA VAL A 117 -9.38 -19.16 -4.32
C VAL A 117 -8.05 -18.77 -3.69
N GLN A 118 -8.02 -18.59 -2.37
CA GLN A 118 -6.75 -18.39 -1.67
C GLN A 118 -6.08 -19.73 -1.43
N HIS A 119 -4.83 -19.84 -1.83
CA HIS A 119 -3.97 -20.98 -1.55
C HIS A 119 -2.77 -20.51 -0.73
N ILE A 120 -2.65 -21.01 0.51
CA ILE A 120 -1.55 -20.65 1.41
C ILE A 120 -0.57 -21.80 1.41
N THR A 121 0.70 -21.53 1.08
CA THR A 121 1.77 -22.54 1.17
C THR A 121 2.40 -22.48 2.55
N ASP A 122 2.65 -23.62 3.20
CA ASP A 122 3.20 -23.67 4.57
C ASP A 122 4.59 -23.03 4.69
N ASP A 123 5.41 -23.18 3.66
CA ASP A 123 6.79 -22.71 3.60
C ASP A 123 7.08 -22.09 2.22
N ILE A 124 8.01 -21.14 2.17
CA ILE A 124 8.54 -20.57 0.94
C ILE A 124 10.03 -20.28 1.10
N ASP A 125 10.82 -20.72 0.12
CA ASP A 125 12.24 -20.37 0.09
C ASP A 125 12.39 -18.86 -0.12
N PHE A 126 13.07 -18.22 0.82
CA PHE A 126 13.39 -16.80 0.74
C PHE A 126 14.86 -16.61 0.36
N HIS A 127 15.10 -15.81 -0.67
CA HIS A 127 16.43 -15.34 -1.02
C HIS A 127 16.43 -13.84 -1.26
N LEU A 128 17.38 -13.13 -0.64
CA LEU A 128 17.59 -11.72 -0.91
C LEU A 128 18.51 -11.55 -2.12
N SER A 129 17.97 -11.06 -3.22
CA SER A 129 18.77 -10.70 -4.40
C SER A 129 19.63 -9.47 -4.09
N VAL A 130 20.95 -9.65 -4.05
CA VAL A 130 21.93 -8.59 -3.80
C VAL A 130 22.65 -8.26 -5.10
N ILE A 131 22.60 -6.99 -5.50
CA ILE A 131 23.26 -6.49 -6.71
C ILE A 131 24.37 -5.54 -6.27
N ASP A 132 25.62 -5.94 -6.48
CA ASP A 132 26.78 -5.12 -6.15
C ASP A 132 27.07 -4.12 -7.27
N LEU A 133 26.97 -2.83 -6.95
CA LEU A 133 27.19 -1.71 -7.88
C LEU A 133 28.40 -0.85 -7.48
N GLN A 134 29.18 -1.27 -6.47
CA GLN A 134 30.30 -0.48 -5.94
C GLN A 134 31.40 -0.20 -6.95
N HIS A 135 31.45 -0.99 -8.02
CA HIS A 135 32.45 -0.89 -9.08
C HIS A 135 32.11 0.16 -10.14
N LEU A 136 30.89 0.70 -10.15
CA LEU A 136 30.43 1.65 -11.16
C LEU A 136 30.88 3.09 -10.84
N PRO A 137 31.23 3.89 -11.86
CA PRO A 137 31.45 5.32 -11.68
C PRO A 137 30.13 6.04 -11.33
N PRO A 138 30.18 7.22 -10.66
CA PRO A 138 28.98 7.88 -10.13
C PRO A 138 27.85 8.13 -11.14
N GLU A 139 28.19 8.55 -12.37
CA GLU A 139 27.22 8.83 -13.43
C GLU A 139 26.50 7.54 -13.91
N GLU A 140 27.23 6.43 -14.03
CA GLU A 140 26.66 5.13 -14.40
C GLU A 140 25.89 4.50 -13.23
N LEU A 141 26.35 4.70 -12.00
CA LEU A 141 25.71 4.20 -10.79
C LEU A 141 24.28 4.73 -10.69
N LYS A 142 24.10 6.05 -10.84
CA LYS A 142 22.78 6.69 -10.76
C LYS A 142 21.82 6.12 -11.80
N LEU A 143 22.22 6.09 -13.07
CA LEU A 143 21.40 5.55 -14.15
C LEU A 143 21.07 4.07 -13.95
N THR A 144 22.03 3.29 -13.45
CA THR A 144 21.84 1.86 -13.18
C THR A 144 20.86 1.63 -12.03
N VAL A 145 20.96 2.40 -10.94
CA VAL A 145 20.02 2.35 -9.81
C VAL A 145 18.60 2.68 -10.27
N GLU A 146 18.42 3.76 -11.04
CA GLU A 146 17.12 4.17 -11.58
C GLU A 146 16.52 3.07 -12.48
N LYS A 147 17.32 2.52 -13.40
CA LYS A 147 16.90 1.44 -14.30
C LYS A 147 16.51 0.17 -13.55
N LEU A 148 17.30 -0.24 -12.55
CA LEU A 148 17.03 -1.43 -11.76
C LEU A 148 15.77 -1.26 -10.90
N THR A 149 15.60 -0.08 -10.30
CA THR A 149 14.41 0.24 -9.50
C THR A 149 13.15 0.26 -10.36
N PHE A 150 13.20 0.88 -11.54
CA PHE A 150 12.09 0.88 -12.49
C PHE A 150 11.74 -0.53 -12.97
N LYS A 151 12.74 -1.33 -13.36
CA LYS A 151 12.51 -2.73 -13.76
C LYS A 151 11.87 -3.54 -12.63
N HIS A 152 12.27 -3.28 -11.38
CA HIS A 152 11.73 -3.96 -10.19
C HIS A 152 10.26 -3.63 -9.93
N SER A 153 9.82 -2.41 -10.23
CA SER A 153 8.43 -1.98 -10.09
C SER A 153 7.54 -2.42 -11.25
N GLU A 154 8.07 -2.47 -12.47
CA GLU A 154 7.30 -2.76 -13.68
C GLU A 154 7.12 -4.25 -14.00
N GLN A 155 7.88 -5.13 -13.36
CA GLN A 155 7.70 -6.56 -13.59
C GLN A 155 6.32 -7.00 -13.02
N PRO A 156 5.41 -7.57 -13.82
CA PRO A 156 4.13 -8.04 -13.30
C PRO A 156 4.30 -9.23 -12.35
N PHE A 157 3.25 -9.56 -11.61
CA PHE A 157 3.16 -10.81 -10.84
C PHE A 157 2.10 -11.70 -11.47
N ASP A 158 2.37 -13.01 -11.56
CA ASP A 158 1.32 -13.98 -11.78
C ASP A 158 0.70 -14.31 -10.42
N LEU A 159 -0.58 -13.97 -10.23
CA LEU A 159 -1.26 -14.18 -8.95
C LEU A 159 -1.41 -15.66 -8.57
N SER A 160 -1.22 -16.58 -9.52
CA SER A 160 -1.24 -18.03 -9.27
C SER A 160 0.10 -18.59 -8.81
N GLU A 161 1.19 -17.83 -8.94
CA GLU A 161 2.55 -18.26 -8.62
C GLU A 161 3.16 -17.46 -7.46
N LEU A 162 3.92 -18.13 -6.60
CA LEU A 162 4.71 -17.48 -5.56
C LEU A 162 6.09 -17.05 -6.09
N PRO A 163 6.71 -16.02 -5.48
CA PRO A 163 6.15 -15.09 -4.50
C PRO A 163 5.41 -13.91 -5.15
N LEU A 164 4.38 -13.38 -4.47
CA LEU A 164 3.70 -12.12 -4.83
C LEU A 164 4.39 -10.87 -4.26
N TRP A 165 5.68 -11.00 -3.99
CA TRP A 165 6.58 -9.96 -3.49
C TRP A 165 7.97 -10.17 -4.07
N ARG A 166 8.78 -9.10 -4.13
CA ARG A 166 10.18 -9.14 -4.57
C ARG A 166 11.03 -8.16 -3.77
N PHE A 167 12.24 -8.58 -3.40
CA PHE A 167 13.24 -7.76 -2.70
C PHE A 167 14.54 -7.72 -3.48
N HIS A 168 15.04 -6.51 -3.77
CA HIS A 168 16.39 -6.29 -4.30
C HIS A 168 17.17 -5.37 -3.37
N LEU A 169 18.36 -5.80 -2.94
CA LEU A 169 19.31 -4.96 -2.24
C LEU A 169 20.40 -4.51 -3.22
N LEU A 170 20.37 -3.23 -3.59
CA LEU A 170 21.43 -2.60 -4.36
C LEU A 170 22.51 -2.13 -3.37
N ARG A 171 23.74 -2.57 -3.58
CA ARG A 171 24.89 -2.16 -2.76
C ARG A 171 25.70 -1.12 -3.51
N LEU A 172 25.68 0.12 -3.05
CA LEU A 172 26.26 1.28 -3.73
C LEU A 172 27.69 1.54 -3.24
N SER A 173 27.92 1.35 -1.94
CA SER A 173 29.24 1.43 -1.31
C SER A 173 29.33 0.43 -0.15
N ARG A 174 30.41 0.48 0.64
CA ARG A 174 30.54 -0.33 1.87
C ARG A 174 29.44 -0.02 2.88
N ASP A 175 28.95 1.21 2.89
CA ASP A 175 28.06 1.80 3.89
C ASP A 175 26.83 2.50 3.28
N GLU A 176 26.52 2.24 2.01
CA GLU A 176 25.33 2.78 1.36
C GLU A 176 24.63 1.69 0.53
N TYR A 177 23.33 1.53 0.78
CA TYR A 177 22.50 0.51 0.17
C TYR A 177 21.11 1.07 -0.16
N ILE A 178 20.48 0.49 -1.17
CA ILE A 178 19.07 0.72 -1.48
C ILE A 178 18.35 -0.63 -1.43
N LEU A 179 17.38 -0.78 -0.54
CA LEU A 179 16.49 -1.93 -0.51
C LEU A 179 15.18 -1.56 -1.22
N ASN A 180 14.96 -2.18 -2.38
CA ASN A 180 13.70 -2.11 -3.10
C ASN A 180 12.82 -3.29 -2.71
N ARG A 181 11.58 -3.01 -2.32
CA ARG A 181 10.54 -4.00 -2.07
C ARG A 181 9.35 -3.70 -2.96
N THR A 182 8.92 -4.68 -3.75
CA THR A 182 7.64 -4.61 -4.46
C THR A 182 6.73 -5.70 -3.92
N ILE A 183 5.48 -5.37 -3.60
CA ILE A 183 4.44 -6.34 -3.21
C ILE A 183 3.23 -6.11 -4.12
N HIS A 184 2.59 -7.18 -4.58
CA HIS A 184 1.30 -7.04 -5.24
C HIS A 184 0.21 -6.71 -4.21
N VAL A 185 -0.67 -5.74 -4.48
CA VAL A 185 -1.70 -5.27 -3.52
C VAL A 185 -2.60 -6.36 -2.95
N SER A 186 -2.74 -7.51 -3.62
CA SER A 186 -3.49 -8.67 -3.11
C SER A 186 -2.81 -9.39 -1.93
N ALA A 187 -1.50 -9.21 -1.77
CA ALA A 187 -0.66 -9.83 -0.74
C ALA A 187 -0.24 -8.83 0.38
N GLN A 188 -1.03 -7.77 0.58
CA GLN A 188 -0.83 -6.74 1.62
C GLN A 188 -1.74 -6.95 2.83
#